data_AF-A0A9X1B6J6-F1
#
_entry.id   AF-A0A9X1B6J6-F1
#
_cell.length_a   1.000
_cell.length_b   1.000
_cell.length_c   1.000
_cell.angle_alpha   90.00
_cell.angle_beta   90.00
_cell.angle_gamma   90.00
#
_symmetry.space_group_name_H-M   'P 1'
#
loop_
_entity.id
_entity.type
_entity.pdbx_description
1 polymer ?
#
loop_
_entity_poly.entity_id
_entity_poly.type
_entity_poly.pdbx_seq_one_letter_code
_entity_poly.pdbx_strand_id
1 'polypeptide(L)'
;MSEAAAFRYATALNHLLRSGSEQRVLIGDSWTVFWAERPHDLETALPNLFGEPKADDLELGKRDIATLYRAVNSGNFIVGDAEDRVHVLGLSPSAARITIRFWETAPAIELARRVHQHFEDLRIVRRSIDLEHLSLYQLLQACSPRGELDNLPPSLGGQLVGAVLSGLPYPVTLLNAAVQRCRAAVRKTRTDEKVTYARAAAIKAWLCREYRRVGPSSSPNDKELQPMLDLSNANPAYRLGRLFATLEKIQEDSSPGINATIRDRFYGAASGTPGTVFPTLLRLKNHHLGKLVKGRAIQMERLIAEIMDGLNDFPAHMLMSDQGRFAIGYYHQRQAFFTKRTNAPEGKANGTDATETDQ
;
A
#
# COMPACT_ATOMS: atom_id res chain seq x y z
N MET A 1 27.46 11.53 33.74
CA MET A 1 26.12 12.14 33.74
C MET A 1 25.82 12.59 35.15
N SER A 2 25.39 13.84 35.38
CA SER A 2 25.07 14.30 36.73
C SER A 2 23.74 13.72 37.21
N GLU A 3 23.55 13.58 38.52
CA GLU A 3 22.28 13.15 39.13
C GLU A 3 21.10 14.05 38.68
N ALA A 4 21.33 15.37 38.63
CA ALA A 4 20.35 16.33 38.14
C ALA A 4 19.96 16.10 36.65
N ALA A 5 20.94 15.80 35.79
CA ALA A 5 20.65 15.46 34.40
C ALA A 5 19.86 14.15 34.32
N ALA A 6 20.23 13.16 35.14
CA ALA A 6 19.57 11.86 35.21
C ALA A 6 18.09 11.98 35.58
N PHE A 7 17.82 12.73 36.65
CA PHE A 7 16.48 13.01 37.12
C PHE A 7 15.62 13.70 36.06
N ARG A 8 16.17 14.72 35.38
CA ARG A 8 15.44 15.50 34.36
C ARG A 8 15.04 14.67 33.14
N TYR A 9 15.96 13.93 32.52
CA TYR A 9 15.59 13.16 31.33
C TYR A 9 14.66 11.99 31.70
N ALA A 10 14.85 11.35 32.86
CA ALA A 10 13.97 10.28 33.31
C ALA A 10 12.54 10.80 33.55
N THR A 11 12.42 11.99 34.16
CA THR A 11 11.13 12.65 34.39
C THR A 11 10.45 13.02 33.08
N ALA A 12 11.18 13.63 32.14
CA ALA A 12 10.66 13.99 30.83
C ALA A 12 10.19 12.75 30.03
N LEU A 13 10.98 11.68 30.03
CA LEU A 13 10.63 10.46 29.32
C LEU A 13 9.41 9.77 29.94
N ASN A 14 9.35 9.67 31.27
CA ASN A 14 8.19 9.11 31.97
C ASN A 14 6.93 9.94 31.72
N HIS A 15 7.06 11.27 31.63
CA HIS A 15 5.96 12.16 31.26
C HIS A 15 5.43 11.82 29.87
N LEU A 16 6.29 11.69 28.86
CA LEU A 16 5.86 11.34 27.49
C LEU A 16 5.27 9.93 27.37
N LEU A 17 5.79 8.98 28.16
CA LEU A 17 5.35 7.57 28.12
C LEU A 17 4.12 7.26 28.97
N ARG A 18 3.62 8.21 29.78
CA ARG A 18 2.48 7.98 30.68
C ARG A 18 1.24 7.50 29.93
N SER A 19 0.40 6.74 30.63
CA SER A 19 -0.92 6.36 30.11
C SER A 19 -1.73 7.61 29.75
N GLY A 20 -2.40 7.60 28.60
CA GLY A 20 -3.16 8.73 28.08
C GLY A 20 -2.35 9.87 27.47
N SER A 21 -1.01 9.79 27.41
CA SER A 21 -0.21 10.75 26.65
C SER A 21 -0.58 10.70 25.16
N GLU A 22 -0.83 11.86 24.57
CA GLU A 22 -1.08 12.01 23.12
C GLU A 22 0.23 12.02 22.33
N GLN A 23 1.35 12.38 22.96
CA GLN A 23 2.68 12.50 22.34
C GLN A 23 3.44 11.16 22.24
N ARG A 24 2.70 10.05 22.14
CA ARG A 24 3.28 8.72 21.98
C ARG A 24 2.42 7.83 21.08
N VAL A 25 3.09 6.91 20.39
CA VAL A 25 2.43 5.86 19.61
C VAL A 25 3.15 4.53 19.81
N LEU A 26 2.39 3.43 19.89
CA LEU A 26 2.95 2.08 19.88
C LEU A 26 2.77 1.49 18.48
N ILE A 27 3.86 1.03 17.86
CA ILE A 27 3.81 0.38 16.55
C ILE A 27 4.65 -0.88 16.60
N GLY A 28 3.98 -2.04 16.53
CA GLY A 28 4.61 -3.32 16.84
C GLY A 28 5.03 -3.35 18.31
N ASP A 29 6.30 -3.61 18.58
CA ASP A 29 6.86 -3.70 19.93
C ASP A 29 7.48 -2.38 20.44
N SER A 30 7.45 -1.32 19.63
CA SER A 30 8.25 -0.11 19.85
C SER A 30 7.37 1.12 20.10
N TRP A 31 7.62 1.78 21.23
CA TRP A 31 7.06 3.10 21.54
C TRP A 31 7.82 4.18 20.77
N THR A 32 7.10 5.06 20.10
CA THR A 32 7.67 6.29 19.54
C THR A 32 7.09 7.48 20.29
N VAL A 33 7.95 8.34 20.83
CA VAL A 33 7.56 9.58 21.51
C VAL A 33 8.02 10.79 20.71
N PHE A 34 7.25 11.87 20.79
CA PHE A 34 7.44 13.08 20.00
C PHE A 34 7.36 14.31 20.91
N TRP A 35 8.20 15.31 20.67
CA TRP A 35 8.04 16.63 21.27
C TRP A 35 8.74 17.68 20.43
N ALA A 36 8.27 18.91 20.49
CA ALA A 36 8.92 20.05 19.87
C ALA A 36 9.56 20.97 20.93
N GLU A 37 10.48 21.83 20.50
CA GLU A 37 11.06 22.86 21.38
C GLU A 37 10.02 23.90 21.84
N ARG A 38 8.93 24.04 21.07
CA ARG A 38 7.77 24.90 21.31
C ARG A 38 6.49 24.13 20.94
N PRO A 39 5.31 24.50 21.48
CA PRO A 39 4.06 23.87 21.09
C PRO A 39 3.89 23.84 19.56
N HIS A 40 3.56 22.67 19.00
CA HIS A 40 3.52 22.50 17.55
C HIS A 40 2.46 21.49 17.10
N ASP A 41 1.81 21.74 15.95
CA ASP A 41 0.83 20.83 15.32
C ASP A 41 1.35 19.39 15.09
N LEU A 42 2.67 19.20 14.95
CA LEU A 42 3.25 17.88 14.68
C LEU A 42 3.21 16.95 15.90
N GLU A 43 3.09 17.52 17.11
CA GLU A 43 3.01 16.75 18.35
C GLU A 43 1.71 15.94 18.43
N THR A 44 0.64 16.41 17.78
CA THR A 44 -0.67 15.73 17.71
C THR A 44 -0.86 14.99 16.39
N ALA A 45 -0.35 15.54 15.27
CA ALA A 45 -0.50 14.92 13.96
C ALA A 45 0.26 13.59 13.84
N LEU A 46 1.53 13.52 14.26
CA LEU A 46 2.36 12.31 14.08
C LEU A 46 1.77 11.04 14.73
N PRO A 47 1.25 11.08 15.97
CA PRO A 47 0.49 9.98 16.56
C PRO A 47 -0.66 9.48 15.69
N ASN A 48 -1.47 10.39 15.12
CA ASN A 48 -2.63 10.03 14.27
C ASN A 48 -2.21 9.45 12.91
N LEU A 49 -1.11 9.95 12.34
CA LEU A 49 -0.59 9.47 11.06
C LEU A 49 0.05 8.09 11.18
N PHE A 50 0.61 7.75 12.35
CA PHE A 50 1.37 6.52 12.52
C PHE A 50 0.60 5.44 13.29
N GLY A 51 -0.27 5.82 14.22
CA GLY A 51 -0.95 4.92 15.13
C GLY A 51 -2.10 4.13 14.53
N GLU A 52 -2.68 3.29 15.38
CA GLU A 52 -3.95 2.63 15.09
C GLU A 52 -5.08 3.67 15.14
N PRO A 53 -5.80 3.90 14.02
CA PRO A 53 -6.87 4.87 14.01
C PRO A 53 -8.05 4.35 14.84
N LYS A 54 -8.56 5.15 15.77
CA LYS A 54 -9.83 4.87 16.44
C LYS A 54 -10.99 5.30 15.53
N ALA A 55 -12.18 4.77 15.78
CA ALA A 55 -13.35 5.03 14.95
C ALA A 55 -13.66 6.54 14.80
N ASP A 56 -13.48 7.31 15.87
CA ASP A 56 -13.71 8.76 15.90
C ASP A 56 -12.52 9.56 15.30
N ASP A 57 -11.36 8.92 15.09
CA ASP A 57 -10.12 9.58 14.67
C ASP A 57 -9.95 9.63 13.14
N LEU A 58 -10.85 9.01 12.37
CA LEU A 58 -10.68 8.93 10.92
C LEU A 58 -10.76 10.31 10.24
N GLU A 59 -11.68 11.17 10.71
CA GLU A 59 -11.79 12.54 10.24
C GLU A 59 -10.65 13.42 10.75
N LEU A 60 -10.09 13.12 11.93
CA LEU A 60 -8.91 13.78 12.47
C LEU A 60 -7.68 13.47 11.60
N GLY A 61 -7.44 12.20 11.28
CA GLY A 61 -6.34 11.81 10.40
C GLY A 61 -6.42 12.47 9.01
N LYS A 62 -7.62 12.60 8.43
CA LYS A 62 -7.82 13.36 7.17
C LYS A 62 -7.43 14.83 7.32
N ARG A 63 -7.85 15.47 8.42
CA ARG A 63 -7.52 16.87 8.72
C ARG A 63 -6.03 17.07 8.94
N ASP A 64 -5.37 16.16 9.67
CA ASP A 64 -3.94 16.22 9.95
C ASP A 64 -3.12 16.10 8.68
N ILE A 65 -3.54 15.23 7.76
CA ILE A 65 -2.90 15.12 6.44
C ILE A 65 -3.14 16.37 5.61
N ALA A 66 -4.36 16.92 5.61
CA ALA A 66 -4.63 18.17 4.91
C ALA A 66 -3.82 19.34 5.47
N THR A 67 -3.63 19.41 6.80
CA THR A 67 -2.78 20.38 7.47
C THR A 67 -1.31 20.18 7.13
N LEU A 68 -0.83 18.93 7.14
CA LEU A 68 0.53 18.57 6.71
C LEU A 68 0.81 19.03 5.27
N TYR A 69 -0.10 18.73 4.34
CA TYR A 69 0.03 19.14 2.93
C TYR A 69 0.03 20.66 2.78
N ARG A 70 -0.84 21.36 3.52
CA ARG A 70 -0.84 22.83 3.55
C ARG A 70 0.50 23.37 4.06
N ALA A 71 1.01 22.83 5.17
CA ALA A 71 2.27 23.27 5.74
C ALA A 71 3.47 23.04 4.81
N VAL A 72 3.53 21.89 4.12
CA VAL A 72 4.57 21.62 3.14
C VAL A 72 4.50 22.58 1.93
N ASN A 73 3.29 22.93 1.48
CA ASN A 73 3.10 23.81 0.33
C ASN A 73 3.29 25.30 0.65
N SER A 74 2.83 25.76 1.81
CA SER A 74 2.87 27.17 2.21
C SER A 74 4.13 27.54 3.00
N GLY A 75 4.81 26.54 3.59
CA GLY A 75 5.89 26.73 4.55
C GLY A 75 5.42 27.11 5.95
N ASN A 76 4.10 27.15 6.22
CA ASN A 76 3.54 27.64 7.48
C ASN A 76 2.68 26.58 8.17
N PHE A 77 2.90 26.40 9.48
CA PHE A 77 2.04 25.60 10.36
C PHE A 77 0.95 26.48 10.99
N ILE A 78 -0.10 25.85 11.54
CA ILE A 78 -1.14 26.58 12.28
C ILE A 78 -0.60 26.92 13.67
N VAL A 79 0.08 25.97 14.29
CA VAL A 79 0.79 26.11 15.57
C VAL A 79 2.24 25.67 15.39
N GLY A 80 3.17 26.57 15.74
CA GLY A 80 4.63 26.38 15.64
C GLY A 80 5.23 27.03 14.39
N ASP A 81 6.57 27.17 14.39
CA ASP A 81 7.34 27.72 13.28
C ASP A 81 8.00 26.60 12.45
N ALA A 82 8.23 26.88 11.17
CA ALA A 82 8.86 25.93 10.24
C ALA A 82 10.24 25.42 10.70
N GLU A 83 10.98 26.27 11.40
CA GLU A 83 12.34 26.03 11.89
C GLU A 83 12.37 25.47 13.32
N ASP A 84 11.23 25.39 14.01
CA ASP A 84 11.17 24.76 15.33
C ASP A 84 11.64 23.31 15.22
N ARG A 85 12.55 22.91 16.10
CA ARG A 85 13.03 21.53 16.10
C ARG A 85 12.00 20.63 16.75
N VAL A 86 11.73 19.53 16.06
CA VAL A 86 10.92 18.43 16.59
C VAL A 86 11.84 17.23 16.77
N HIS A 87 11.68 16.58 17.91
CA HIS A 87 12.44 15.43 18.32
C HIS A 87 11.54 14.21 18.32
N VAL A 88 12.06 13.11 17.77
CA VAL A 88 11.36 11.84 17.74
C VAL A 88 12.28 10.74 18.23
N LEU A 89 11.82 9.98 19.23
CA LEU A 89 12.58 8.92 19.85
C LEU A 89 11.79 7.60 19.78
N GLY A 90 12.38 6.61 19.10
CA GLY A 90 11.87 5.24 19.05
C GLY A 90 12.53 4.35 20.10
N LEU A 91 11.73 3.72 20.95
CA LEU A 91 12.14 2.92 22.09
C LEU A 91 11.50 1.54 22.03
N SER A 92 12.28 0.50 22.31
CA SER A 92 11.72 -0.84 22.56
C SER A 92 12.18 -1.36 23.93
N PRO A 93 11.28 -1.97 24.71
CA PRO A 93 11.66 -2.65 25.95
C PRO A 93 12.54 -3.87 25.64
N SER A 94 13.56 -4.10 26.47
CA SER A 94 14.43 -5.28 26.40
C SER A 94 14.70 -5.78 27.82
N ALA A 95 13.78 -6.59 28.37
CA ALA A 95 13.81 -7.23 29.70
C ALA A 95 14.20 -6.32 30.90
N ALA A 96 15.44 -5.81 30.94
CA ALA A 96 15.99 -4.90 31.95
C ALA A 96 16.55 -3.57 31.38
N ARG A 97 16.47 -3.34 30.06
CA ARG A 97 17.01 -2.15 29.37
C ARG A 97 16.00 -1.58 28.39
N ILE A 98 16.11 -0.28 28.14
CA ILE A 98 15.43 0.39 27.04
C ILE A 98 16.42 0.49 25.88
N THR A 99 16.04 -0.01 24.70
CA THR A 99 16.85 0.13 23.48
C THR A 99 16.33 1.31 22.66
N ILE A 100 17.22 2.23 22.30
CA ILE A 100 16.92 3.28 21.33
C ILE A 100 17.00 2.66 19.94
N ARG A 101 15.88 2.63 19.22
CA ARG A 101 15.76 2.10 17.86
C ARG A 101 16.15 3.14 16.82
N PHE A 102 15.72 4.37 17.03
CA PHE A 102 16.07 5.54 16.23
C PHE A 102 15.90 6.80 17.07
N TRP A 103 16.63 7.85 16.67
CA TRP A 103 16.51 9.19 17.20
C TRP A 103 16.59 10.16 16.03
N GLU A 104 15.54 10.94 15.83
CA GLU A 104 15.49 11.97 14.79
C GLU A 104 15.31 13.33 15.45
N THR A 105 16.03 14.33 14.94
CA THR A 105 15.84 15.74 15.33
C THR A 105 16.03 16.58 14.09
N ALA A 106 14.97 17.24 13.66
CA ALA A 106 14.97 18.04 12.46
C ALA A 106 14.01 19.23 12.59
N PRO A 107 14.19 20.29 11.78
CA PRO A 107 13.19 21.33 11.63
C PRO A 107 11.83 20.74 11.28
N ALA A 108 10.76 21.29 11.83
CA ALA A 108 9.39 20.84 11.59
C ALA A 108 9.07 20.73 10.09
N ILE A 109 9.52 21.69 9.29
CA ILE A 109 9.26 21.70 7.85
C ILE A 109 9.96 20.54 7.12
N GLU A 110 11.14 20.11 7.58
CA GLU A 110 11.82 18.95 6.99
C GLU A 110 11.09 17.65 7.31
N LEU A 111 10.68 17.46 8.56
CA LEU A 111 9.89 16.29 8.94
C LEU A 111 8.57 16.25 8.17
N ALA A 112 7.89 17.39 8.06
CA ALA A 112 6.65 17.50 7.32
C ALA A 112 6.83 17.08 5.86
N ARG A 113 7.90 17.53 5.19
CA ARG A 113 8.24 17.12 3.81
C ARG A 113 8.48 15.61 3.69
N ARG A 114 9.19 15.01 4.64
CA ARG A 114 9.49 13.56 4.62
C ARG A 114 8.23 12.71 4.84
N VAL A 115 7.35 13.14 5.75
CA VAL A 115 6.04 12.50 5.98
C VAL A 115 5.10 12.70 4.78
N HIS A 116 5.08 13.88 4.18
CA HIS A 116 4.34 14.14 2.95
C HIS A 116 4.82 13.22 1.80
N GLN A 117 6.13 13.10 1.60
CA GLN A 117 6.70 12.18 0.60
C GLN A 117 6.31 10.73 0.86
N HIS A 118 6.19 10.29 2.12
CA HIS A 118 5.68 8.96 2.45
C HIS A 118 4.25 8.74 1.94
N PHE A 119 3.35 9.72 2.13
CA PHE A 119 1.99 9.61 1.63
C PHE A 119 1.92 9.66 0.10
N GLU A 120 2.74 10.48 -0.56
CA GLU A 120 2.86 10.49 -2.02
C GLU A 120 3.34 9.13 -2.57
N ASP A 121 4.29 8.49 -1.90
CA ASP A 121 4.78 7.16 -2.27
C ASP A 121 3.67 6.10 -2.24
N LEU A 122 2.76 6.20 -1.26
CA LEU A 122 1.63 5.28 -1.07
C LEU A 122 0.49 5.49 -2.07
N ARG A 123 0.40 6.65 -2.73
CA ARG A 123 -0.73 6.97 -3.62
C ARG A 123 -0.89 5.93 -4.72
N ILE A 124 -2.01 5.24 -4.72
CA ILE A 124 -2.37 4.25 -5.73
C ILE A 124 -3.88 4.28 -5.93
N VAL A 125 -4.33 3.90 -7.12
CA VAL A 125 -5.76 3.78 -7.45
C VAL A 125 -6.45 2.92 -6.39
N ARG A 126 -7.62 3.36 -5.94
CA ARG A 126 -8.40 2.70 -4.88
C ARG A 126 -9.89 2.83 -5.19
N ARG A 127 -10.74 2.14 -4.44
CA ARG A 127 -12.19 2.34 -4.52
C ARG A 127 -12.55 3.62 -3.76
N SER A 128 -13.68 4.24 -4.11
CA SER A 128 -14.16 5.46 -3.42
C SER A 128 -14.46 5.24 -1.94
N ILE A 129 -14.79 4.02 -1.54
CA ILE A 129 -15.03 3.63 -0.14
C ILE A 129 -13.75 3.42 0.67
N ASP A 130 -12.60 3.25 0.00
CA ASP A 130 -11.33 3.03 0.69
C ASP A 130 -10.79 4.38 1.19
N LEU A 131 -10.15 4.35 2.35
CA LEU A 131 -9.50 5.53 2.92
C LEU A 131 -8.46 6.08 1.95
N GLU A 132 -8.43 7.41 1.81
CA GLU A 132 -7.45 8.07 0.96
C GLU A 132 -6.03 7.88 1.46
N HIS A 133 -5.85 7.96 2.78
CA HIS A 133 -4.56 7.80 3.42
C HIS A 133 -4.65 6.70 4.46
N LEU A 134 -3.62 5.86 4.47
CA LEU A 134 -3.48 4.76 5.40
C LEU A 134 -2.46 5.16 6.46
N SER A 135 -2.79 4.94 7.73
CA SER A 135 -1.79 5.10 8.79
C SER A 135 -0.69 4.04 8.66
N LEU A 136 0.49 4.28 9.25
CA LEU A 136 1.55 3.27 9.28
C LEU A 136 1.09 1.95 9.91
N TYR A 137 0.29 2.03 10.98
CA TYR A 137 -0.32 0.85 11.58
C TYR A 137 -1.16 0.05 10.57
N GLN A 138 -2.06 0.70 9.82
CA GLN A 138 -2.91 0.03 8.84
C GLN A 138 -2.10 -0.62 7.71
N LEU A 139 -0.99 0.01 7.29
CA LEU A 139 -0.08 -0.58 6.30
C LEU A 139 0.58 -1.86 6.83
N LEU A 140 1.11 -1.82 8.05
CA LEU A 140 1.73 -2.97 8.70
C LEU A 140 0.70 -4.08 8.94
N GLN A 141 -0.49 -3.74 9.43
CA GLN A 141 -1.60 -4.65 9.62
C GLN A 141 -1.97 -5.37 8.32
N ALA A 142 -2.03 -4.66 7.20
CA ALA A 142 -2.34 -5.25 5.91
C ALA A 142 -1.25 -6.22 5.42
N CYS A 143 -0.01 -6.02 5.84
CA CYS A 143 1.15 -6.84 5.51
C CYS A 143 1.35 -8.02 6.48
N SER A 144 0.71 -7.99 7.66
CA SER A 144 0.91 -9.01 8.68
C SER A 144 0.08 -10.27 8.43
N PRO A 145 0.59 -11.46 8.82
CA PRO A 145 -0.24 -12.65 8.92
C PRO A 145 -1.44 -12.42 9.85
N ARG A 146 -2.64 -12.78 9.37
CA ARG A 146 -3.93 -12.65 10.08
C ARG A 146 -4.33 -11.22 10.49
N GLY A 147 -3.57 -10.19 10.11
CA GLY A 147 -3.84 -8.81 10.54
C GLY A 147 -3.32 -8.50 11.95
N GLU A 148 -2.49 -9.37 12.52
CA GLU A 148 -1.90 -9.18 13.86
C GLU A 148 -0.46 -8.70 13.69
N LEU A 149 -0.12 -7.52 14.22
CA LEU A 149 1.22 -6.95 14.07
C LEU A 149 2.31 -7.80 14.74
N ASP A 150 1.98 -8.56 15.79
CA ASP A 150 2.89 -9.47 16.49
C ASP A 150 3.46 -10.58 15.59
N ASN A 151 2.79 -10.85 14.47
CA ASN A 151 3.27 -11.81 13.46
C ASN A 151 4.29 -11.21 12.47
N LEU A 152 4.65 -9.93 12.62
CA LEU A 152 5.73 -9.29 11.88
C LEU A 152 7.04 -9.34 12.69
N PRO A 153 8.21 -9.19 12.03
CA PRO A 153 9.45 -8.98 12.76
C PRO A 153 9.31 -7.79 13.72
N PRO A 154 9.64 -7.93 15.03
CA PRO A 154 9.33 -6.90 16.03
C PRO A 154 9.90 -5.52 15.67
N SER A 155 11.11 -5.48 15.09
CA SER A 155 11.76 -4.24 14.70
C SER A 155 11.16 -3.53 13.48
N LEU A 156 10.27 -4.17 12.71
CA LEU A 156 9.77 -3.62 11.44
C LEU A 156 8.99 -2.32 11.65
N GLY A 157 8.17 -2.24 12.70
CA GLY A 157 7.39 -1.04 13.01
C GLY A 157 8.29 0.17 13.24
N GLY A 158 9.23 0.05 14.18
CA GLY A 158 10.19 1.12 14.48
C GLY A 158 11.11 1.46 13.30
N GLN A 159 11.57 0.47 12.53
CA GLN A 159 12.40 0.71 11.34
C GLN A 159 11.63 1.47 10.24
N LEU A 160 10.34 1.18 10.06
CA LEU A 160 9.51 1.90 9.09
C LEU A 160 9.29 3.35 9.51
N VAL A 161 8.95 3.60 10.78
CA VAL A 161 8.81 4.95 11.31
C VAL A 161 10.11 5.75 11.16
N GLY A 162 11.24 5.18 11.57
CA GLY A 162 12.55 5.80 11.40
C GLY A 162 12.85 6.10 9.92
N ALA A 163 12.54 5.17 9.01
CA ALA A 163 12.74 5.40 7.59
C ALA A 163 11.87 6.52 7.02
N VAL A 164 10.62 6.65 7.49
CA VAL A 164 9.74 7.77 7.11
C VAL A 164 10.30 9.08 7.63
N LEU A 165 10.62 9.17 8.92
CA LEU A 165 11.01 10.42 9.57
C LEU A 165 12.42 10.89 9.18
N SER A 166 13.34 9.97 8.90
CA SER A 166 14.70 10.30 8.44
C SER A 166 14.81 10.40 6.91
N GLY A 167 13.73 10.15 6.16
CA GLY A 167 13.76 10.15 4.69
C GLY A 167 14.62 9.04 4.09
N LEU A 168 14.84 7.96 4.84
CA LEU A 168 15.69 6.84 4.47
C LEU A 168 14.91 5.78 3.66
N PRO A 169 15.62 4.82 3.03
CA PRO A 169 14.99 3.71 2.32
C PRO A 169 14.11 2.88 3.27
N TYR A 170 12.99 2.35 2.76
CA TYR A 170 12.18 1.46 3.57
C TYR A 170 12.87 0.11 3.80
N PRO A 171 12.65 -0.53 4.96
CA PRO A 171 13.19 -1.85 5.23
C PRO A 171 12.77 -2.87 4.17
N VAL A 172 13.70 -3.68 3.66
CA VAL A 172 13.38 -4.76 2.71
C VAL A 172 12.36 -5.76 3.27
N THR A 173 12.32 -5.88 4.60
CA THR A 173 11.34 -6.67 5.34
C THR A 173 9.89 -6.22 5.10
N LEU A 174 9.64 -4.93 4.82
CA LEU A 174 8.32 -4.42 4.43
C LEU A 174 7.88 -5.03 3.09
N LEU A 175 8.74 -4.96 2.07
CA LEU A 175 8.45 -5.53 0.76
C LEU A 175 8.21 -7.04 0.88
N ASN A 176 9.09 -7.75 1.57
CA ASN A 176 8.96 -9.18 1.80
C ASN A 176 7.62 -9.52 2.46
N ALA A 177 7.25 -8.83 3.54
CA ALA A 177 5.99 -9.06 4.25
C ALA A 177 4.78 -8.84 3.32
N ALA A 178 4.75 -7.71 2.60
CA ALA A 178 3.65 -7.37 1.70
C ALA A 178 3.49 -8.39 0.56
N VAL A 179 4.58 -8.73 -0.13
CA VAL A 179 4.58 -9.70 -1.24
C VAL A 179 4.19 -11.10 -0.76
N GLN A 180 4.76 -11.57 0.35
CA GLN A 180 4.40 -12.87 0.90
C GLN A 180 2.94 -12.92 1.36
N ARG A 181 2.43 -11.80 1.90
CA ARG A 181 1.02 -11.70 2.27
C ARG A 181 0.11 -11.77 1.05
N CYS A 182 0.47 -11.12 -0.06
CA CYS A 182 -0.20 -11.31 -1.34
C CYS A 182 -0.15 -12.78 -1.79
N ARG A 183 0.99 -13.48 -1.65
CA ARG A 183 1.12 -14.88 -2.06
C ARG A 183 0.29 -15.85 -1.21
N ALA A 184 0.24 -15.66 0.09
CA ALA A 184 -0.41 -16.59 1.00
C ALA A 184 -1.87 -16.24 1.33
N ALA A 185 -2.38 -15.06 0.93
CA ALA A 185 -3.77 -14.69 1.23
C ALA A 185 -4.75 -15.66 0.57
N VAL A 186 -5.61 -16.25 1.39
CA VAL A 186 -6.68 -17.15 0.97
C VAL A 186 -7.98 -16.36 0.96
N ARG A 187 -8.76 -16.54 -0.10
CA ARG A 187 -10.09 -15.97 -0.22
C ARG A 187 -11.02 -16.59 0.85
N LYS A 188 -11.54 -15.77 1.77
CA LYS A 188 -12.63 -16.16 2.69
C LYS A 188 -13.98 -15.71 2.15
N THR A 189 -14.04 -14.53 1.53
CA THR A 189 -15.26 -13.96 0.94
C THR A 189 -15.10 -13.64 -0.54
N ARG A 190 -16.21 -13.39 -1.23
CA ARG A 190 -16.18 -13.00 -2.65
C ARG A 190 -15.48 -11.66 -2.89
N THR A 191 -15.45 -10.77 -1.91
CA THR A 191 -14.85 -9.44 -2.00
C THR A 191 -13.40 -9.41 -1.56
N ASP A 192 -12.85 -10.52 -1.06
CA ASP A 192 -11.45 -10.58 -0.63
C ASP A 192 -10.51 -10.47 -1.82
N GLU A 193 -9.65 -9.45 -1.74
CA GLU A 193 -8.57 -9.21 -2.68
C GLU A 193 -7.26 -9.81 -2.14
N LYS A 194 -6.58 -10.57 -3.00
CA LYS A 194 -5.28 -11.15 -2.69
C LYS A 194 -4.22 -10.06 -2.56
N VAL A 195 -4.25 -9.11 -3.50
CA VAL A 195 -3.54 -7.84 -3.44
C VAL A 195 -4.55 -6.76 -3.06
N THR A 196 -4.61 -6.40 -1.78
CA THR A 196 -5.50 -5.33 -1.28
C THR A 196 -4.89 -3.95 -1.57
N TYR A 197 -5.71 -2.90 -1.51
CA TYR A 197 -5.26 -1.50 -1.57
C TYR A 197 -4.02 -1.23 -0.70
N ALA A 198 -4.09 -1.56 0.60
CA ALA A 198 -3.00 -1.30 1.53
C ALA A 198 -1.72 -2.07 1.21
N ARG A 199 -1.81 -3.33 0.75
CA ARG A 199 -0.63 -4.10 0.31
C ARG A 199 -0.03 -3.53 -0.96
N ALA A 200 -0.87 -3.14 -1.92
CA ALA A 200 -0.43 -2.51 -3.16
C ALA A 200 0.25 -1.17 -2.88
N ALA A 201 -0.31 -0.34 -1.99
CA ALA A 201 0.28 0.91 -1.55
C ALA A 201 1.66 0.69 -0.91
N ALA A 202 1.79 -0.26 0.03
CA ALA A 202 3.07 -0.58 0.68
C ALA A 202 4.14 -1.06 -0.32
N ILE A 203 3.78 -1.95 -1.25
CA ILE A 203 4.69 -2.45 -2.30
C ILE A 203 5.11 -1.31 -3.23
N LYS A 204 4.15 -0.51 -3.71
CA LYS A 204 4.43 0.63 -4.60
C LYS A 204 5.37 1.61 -3.91
N ALA A 205 5.07 1.98 -2.67
CA ALA A 205 5.85 2.94 -1.92
C ALA A 205 7.30 2.50 -1.72
N TRP A 206 7.51 1.20 -1.42
CA TRP A 206 8.85 0.61 -1.36
C TRP A 206 9.58 0.68 -2.71
N LEU A 207 8.92 0.26 -3.80
CA LEU A 207 9.53 0.23 -5.12
C LEU A 207 9.86 1.63 -5.66
N CYS A 208 8.98 2.61 -5.48
CA CYS A 208 9.22 4.00 -5.90
C CYS A 208 10.38 4.63 -5.10
N ARG A 209 10.39 4.44 -3.78
CA ARG A 209 11.46 4.99 -2.93
C ARG A 209 12.82 4.34 -3.24
N GLU A 210 12.84 3.04 -3.49
CA GLU A 210 14.05 2.33 -3.91
C GLU A 210 14.53 2.79 -5.29
N TYR A 211 13.61 2.96 -6.25
CA TYR A 211 13.94 3.49 -7.58
C TYR A 211 14.61 4.87 -7.48
N ARG A 212 14.06 5.79 -6.67
CA ARG A 212 14.66 7.13 -6.46
C ARG A 212 16.02 7.06 -5.77
N ARG A 213 16.25 6.06 -4.91
CA ARG A 213 17.53 5.85 -4.21
C ARG A 213 18.64 5.35 -5.14
N VAL A 214 18.38 4.31 -5.93
CA VAL A 214 19.39 3.70 -6.81
C VAL A 214 19.53 4.51 -8.12
N GLY A 215 18.47 5.22 -8.50
CA GLY A 215 18.41 6.08 -9.67
C GLY A 215 17.98 5.35 -10.94
N PRO A 216 17.59 6.11 -11.99
CA PRO A 216 17.03 5.57 -13.24
C PRO A 216 17.98 4.67 -14.04
N SER A 217 19.28 4.74 -13.79
CA SER A 217 20.31 4.02 -14.58
C SER A 217 20.44 2.54 -14.23
N SER A 218 19.68 2.05 -13.24
CA SER A 218 19.82 0.70 -12.68
C SER A 218 19.29 -0.40 -13.59
N SER A 219 18.30 -0.10 -14.43
CA SER A 219 17.70 -1.04 -15.39
C SER A 219 16.95 -0.26 -16.47
N PRO A 220 17.12 -0.60 -17.76
CA PRO A 220 16.53 0.17 -18.87
C PRO A 220 14.99 0.13 -18.90
N ASN A 221 14.38 -0.84 -18.21
CA ASN A 221 12.93 -1.00 -18.13
C ASN A 221 12.35 -0.56 -16.78
N ASP A 222 13.19 -0.09 -15.85
CA ASP A 222 12.73 0.39 -14.56
C ASP A 222 12.35 1.86 -14.66
N LYS A 223 11.12 2.15 -14.23
CA LYS A 223 10.59 3.49 -14.06
C LYS A 223 9.85 3.56 -12.73
N GLU A 224 9.69 4.77 -12.23
CA GLU A 224 8.84 5.00 -11.07
C GLU A 224 7.38 4.62 -11.38
N LEU A 225 6.77 3.85 -10.48
CA LEU A 225 5.43 3.35 -10.66
C LEU A 225 4.41 4.48 -10.48
N GLN A 226 3.53 4.61 -11.47
CA GLN A 226 2.44 5.59 -11.45
C GLN A 226 1.35 5.17 -10.46
N PRO A 227 0.51 6.11 -9.98
CA PRO A 227 -0.63 5.76 -9.12
C PRO A 227 -1.72 4.92 -9.82
N MET A 228 -1.79 4.95 -11.15
CA MET A 228 -2.82 4.26 -11.93
C MET A 228 -2.20 3.31 -12.96
N LEU A 229 -3.06 2.56 -13.66
CA LEU A 229 -2.64 1.66 -14.73
C LEU A 229 -1.83 2.40 -15.79
N ASP A 230 -0.55 2.06 -15.86
CA ASP A 230 0.37 2.53 -16.87
C ASP A 230 0.56 1.48 -17.99
N LEU A 231 0.02 1.76 -19.17
CA LEU A 231 0.15 0.89 -20.35
C LEU A 231 1.55 0.97 -20.98
N SER A 232 2.30 2.05 -20.74
CA SER A 232 3.65 2.26 -21.27
C SER A 232 4.73 1.50 -20.48
N ASN A 233 4.38 0.90 -19.34
CA ASN A 233 5.34 0.22 -18.50
C ASN A 233 5.88 -1.05 -19.20
N ALA A 234 7.16 -1.02 -19.55
CA ALA A 234 7.85 -2.10 -20.26
C ALA A 234 8.39 -3.20 -19.33
N ASN A 235 8.33 -3.04 -18.01
CA ASN A 235 8.86 -4.04 -17.08
C ASN A 235 8.09 -5.37 -17.24
N PRO A 236 8.77 -6.49 -17.55
CA PRO A 236 8.12 -7.78 -17.78
C PRO A 236 7.26 -8.26 -16.62
N ALA A 237 7.70 -8.03 -15.38
CA ALA A 237 6.96 -8.47 -14.21
C ALA A 237 5.64 -7.72 -14.04
N TYR A 238 5.65 -6.40 -14.27
CA TYR A 238 4.43 -5.58 -14.27
C TYR A 238 3.45 -6.02 -15.36
N ARG A 239 3.94 -6.26 -16.59
CA ARG A 239 3.13 -6.81 -17.71
C ARG A 239 2.54 -8.17 -17.38
N LEU A 240 3.32 -9.08 -16.77
CA LEU A 240 2.82 -10.38 -16.35
C LEU A 240 1.74 -10.29 -15.27
N GLY A 241 1.85 -9.30 -14.36
CA GLY A 241 0.77 -8.97 -13.43
C GLY A 241 -0.52 -8.57 -14.15
N ARG A 242 -0.43 -7.68 -15.15
CA ARG A 242 -1.57 -7.27 -15.99
C ARG A 242 -2.15 -8.46 -16.77
N LEU A 243 -1.30 -9.31 -17.33
CA LEU A 243 -1.72 -10.51 -18.05
C LEU A 243 -2.50 -11.44 -17.13
N PHE A 244 -1.98 -11.71 -15.94
CA PHE A 244 -2.64 -12.57 -14.96
C PHE A 244 -4.01 -12.03 -14.55
N ALA A 245 -4.12 -10.73 -14.27
CA ALA A 245 -5.40 -10.06 -13.97
C ALA A 245 -6.40 -10.19 -15.12
N THR A 246 -5.93 -10.10 -16.35
CA THR A 246 -6.75 -10.23 -17.57
C THR A 246 -7.26 -11.67 -17.76
N LEU A 247 -6.38 -12.66 -17.56
CA LEU A 247 -6.75 -14.07 -17.64
C LEU A 247 -7.76 -14.46 -16.54
N GLU A 248 -7.59 -13.95 -15.33
CA GLU A 248 -8.57 -14.12 -14.26
C GLU A 248 -9.91 -13.48 -14.65
N LYS A 249 -9.88 -12.27 -15.21
CA LYS A 249 -11.11 -11.58 -15.62
C LYS A 249 -11.87 -12.33 -16.71
N ILE A 250 -11.16 -12.91 -17.68
CA ILE A 250 -11.74 -13.78 -18.71
C ILE A 250 -12.43 -14.99 -18.06
N GLN A 251 -11.78 -15.63 -17.10
CA GLN A 251 -12.36 -16.75 -16.38
C GLN A 251 -13.63 -16.34 -15.62
N GLU A 252 -13.60 -15.25 -14.85
CA GLU A 252 -14.74 -14.72 -14.10
C GLU A 252 -15.93 -14.39 -15.01
N ASP A 253 -15.68 -13.71 -16.13
CA ASP A 253 -16.74 -13.33 -17.08
C ASP A 253 -17.32 -14.57 -17.79
N SER A 254 -16.51 -15.61 -18.03
CA SER A 254 -16.93 -16.85 -18.72
C SER A 254 -17.69 -17.82 -17.83
N SER A 255 -17.62 -17.64 -16.52
CA SER A 255 -18.20 -18.57 -15.54
C SER A 255 -18.70 -17.78 -14.32
N PRO A 256 -19.84 -17.09 -14.44
CA PRO A 256 -20.43 -16.35 -13.34
C PRO A 256 -20.67 -17.26 -12.14
N GLY A 257 -20.24 -16.82 -10.96
CA GLY A 257 -20.48 -17.57 -9.72
C GLY A 257 -19.41 -18.60 -9.35
N ILE A 258 -18.26 -18.67 -10.05
CA ILE A 258 -17.19 -19.58 -9.64
C ILE A 258 -16.67 -19.31 -8.22
N ASN A 259 -16.43 -20.39 -7.49
CA ASN A 259 -15.95 -20.33 -6.11
C ASN A 259 -14.44 -20.07 -6.01
N ALA A 260 -13.67 -20.52 -6.99
CA ALA A 260 -12.22 -20.33 -7.04
C ALA A 260 -11.75 -20.00 -8.47
N THR A 261 -10.83 -19.05 -8.59
CA THR A 261 -10.24 -18.63 -9.86
C THR A 261 -8.80 -19.15 -9.99
N ILE A 262 -8.17 -18.89 -11.14
CA ILE A 262 -6.73 -19.12 -11.33
C ILE A 262 -5.89 -18.36 -10.30
N ARG A 263 -6.37 -17.24 -9.74
CA ARG A 263 -5.68 -16.48 -8.69
C ARG A 263 -5.50 -17.30 -7.42
N ASP A 264 -6.50 -18.07 -7.04
CA ASP A 264 -6.45 -18.85 -5.79
C ASP A 264 -5.44 -20.00 -5.90
N ARG A 265 -5.26 -20.56 -7.10
CA ARG A 265 -4.39 -21.71 -7.35
C ARG A 265 -2.98 -21.34 -7.81
N PHE A 266 -2.87 -20.34 -8.68
CA PHE A 266 -1.67 -20.09 -9.47
C PHE A 266 -0.97 -18.78 -9.14
N TYR A 267 -1.55 -17.86 -8.35
CA TYR A 267 -0.91 -16.56 -8.10
C TYR A 267 0.52 -16.69 -7.53
N GLY A 268 0.73 -17.62 -6.60
CA GLY A 268 2.06 -17.86 -6.01
C GLY A 268 3.09 -18.29 -7.05
N ALA A 269 2.72 -19.23 -7.93
CA ALA A 269 3.57 -19.68 -9.03
C ALA A 269 3.72 -18.62 -10.13
N ALA A 270 2.66 -17.88 -10.46
CA ALA A 270 2.68 -16.87 -11.51
C ALA A 270 3.53 -15.65 -11.14
N SER A 271 3.57 -15.30 -9.85
CA SER A 271 4.48 -14.25 -9.36
C SER A 271 5.90 -14.76 -9.15
N GLY A 272 6.12 -16.01 -8.75
CA GLY A 272 7.46 -16.52 -8.44
C GLY A 272 8.22 -17.16 -9.61
N THR A 273 7.53 -17.99 -10.41
CA THR A 273 8.07 -18.79 -11.52
C THR A 273 7.15 -18.75 -12.75
N PRO A 274 7.04 -17.59 -13.43
CA PRO A 274 6.08 -17.40 -14.53
C PRO A 274 6.12 -18.47 -15.62
N GLY A 275 7.32 -18.88 -16.03
CA GLY A 275 7.53 -19.84 -17.12
C GLY A 275 6.85 -21.19 -16.89
N THR A 276 6.62 -21.60 -15.64
CA THR A 276 5.99 -22.90 -15.33
C THR A 276 4.47 -22.88 -15.45
N VAL A 277 3.84 -21.69 -15.46
CA VAL A 277 2.39 -21.56 -15.28
C VAL A 277 1.68 -20.79 -16.39
N PHE A 278 2.28 -19.73 -16.93
CA PHE A 278 1.65 -18.92 -17.96
C PHE A 278 1.28 -19.69 -19.24
N PRO A 279 2.11 -20.64 -19.74
CA PRO A 279 1.71 -21.47 -20.88
C PRO A 279 0.40 -22.22 -20.65
N THR A 280 0.23 -22.75 -19.43
CA THR A 280 -1.01 -23.45 -19.04
C THR A 280 -2.19 -22.49 -18.96
N LEU A 281 -2.02 -21.32 -18.35
CA LEU A 281 -3.09 -20.31 -18.23
C LEU A 281 -3.54 -19.78 -19.60
N LEU A 282 -2.59 -19.57 -20.52
CA LEU A 282 -2.88 -19.14 -21.89
C LEU A 282 -3.65 -20.20 -22.68
N ARG A 283 -3.37 -21.49 -22.48
CA ARG A 283 -4.18 -22.56 -23.08
C ARG A 283 -5.60 -22.58 -22.52
N LEU A 284 -5.76 -22.43 -21.20
CA LEU A 284 -7.07 -22.38 -20.54
C LEU A 284 -7.93 -21.21 -21.02
N LYS A 285 -7.30 -20.07 -21.34
CA LYS A 285 -8.03 -18.86 -21.80
C LYS A 285 -8.92 -19.16 -23.00
N ASN A 286 -8.50 -20.00 -23.94
CA ASN A 286 -9.20 -20.20 -25.21
C ASN A 286 -10.58 -20.83 -24.98
N HIS A 287 -10.68 -21.78 -24.05
CA HIS A 287 -11.95 -22.36 -23.64
C HIS A 287 -12.86 -21.33 -22.94
N HIS A 288 -12.30 -20.44 -22.12
CA HIS A 288 -13.06 -19.38 -21.46
C HIS A 288 -13.56 -18.32 -22.46
N LEU A 289 -12.73 -17.91 -23.42
CA LEU A 289 -13.08 -16.96 -24.47
C LEU A 289 -14.24 -17.47 -25.33
N GLY A 290 -14.27 -18.77 -25.66
CA GLY A 290 -15.37 -19.39 -26.42
C GLY A 290 -16.73 -19.32 -25.74
N LYS A 291 -16.79 -19.06 -24.42
CA LYS A 291 -18.04 -18.89 -23.66
C LYS A 291 -18.48 -17.43 -23.55
N LEU A 292 -17.65 -16.48 -23.98
CA LEU A 292 -17.97 -15.07 -23.94
C LEU A 292 -18.72 -14.64 -25.20
N VAL A 293 -19.52 -13.57 -25.08
CA VAL A 293 -20.09 -12.90 -26.26
C VAL A 293 -18.95 -12.40 -27.15
N LYS A 294 -19.11 -12.55 -28.48
CA LYS A 294 -18.07 -12.28 -29.50
C LYS A 294 -17.33 -10.95 -29.29
N GLY A 295 -18.05 -9.85 -29.04
CA GLY A 295 -17.44 -8.54 -28.81
C GLY A 295 -16.53 -8.50 -27.57
N ARG A 296 -16.94 -9.16 -26.47
CA ARG A 296 -16.16 -9.25 -25.24
C ARG A 296 -14.93 -10.14 -25.41
N ALA A 297 -15.06 -11.27 -26.13
CA ALA A 297 -13.95 -12.14 -26.46
C ALA A 297 -12.87 -11.40 -27.26
N ILE A 298 -13.27 -10.69 -28.33
CA ILE A 298 -12.35 -9.89 -29.17
C ILE A 298 -11.64 -8.81 -28.34
N GLN A 299 -12.37 -8.11 -27.46
CA GLN A 299 -11.77 -7.09 -26.59
C GLN A 299 -10.69 -7.69 -25.68
N MET A 300 -10.95 -8.86 -25.10
CA MET A 300 -10.03 -9.55 -24.21
C MET A 300 -8.81 -10.10 -24.94
N GLU A 301 -8.99 -10.65 -26.14
CA GLU A 301 -7.87 -11.08 -26.99
C GLU A 301 -6.96 -9.92 -27.38
N ARG A 302 -7.54 -8.76 -27.75
CA ARG A 302 -6.77 -7.54 -28.05
C ARG A 302 -5.95 -7.07 -26.85
N LEU A 303 -6.54 -7.11 -25.64
CA LEU A 303 -5.81 -6.73 -24.42
C LEU A 303 -4.66 -7.71 -24.12
N ILE A 304 -4.87 -9.01 -24.32
CA ILE A 304 -3.80 -10.00 -24.17
C ILE A 304 -2.69 -9.75 -25.19
N ALA A 305 -3.04 -9.51 -26.46
CA ALA A 305 -2.06 -9.20 -27.49
C ALA A 305 -1.24 -7.96 -27.14
N GLU A 306 -1.86 -6.86 -26.70
CA GLU A 306 -1.13 -5.65 -26.28
C GLU A 306 -0.18 -5.90 -25.11
N ILE A 307 -0.59 -6.67 -24.11
CA ILE A 307 0.27 -6.98 -22.98
C ILE A 307 1.47 -7.84 -23.41
N MET A 308 1.20 -8.86 -24.24
CA MET A 308 2.17 -9.84 -24.74
C MET A 308 3.16 -9.25 -25.75
N ASP A 309 2.77 -8.24 -26.52
CA ASP A 309 3.62 -7.58 -27.52
C ASP A 309 4.93 -7.03 -26.90
N GLY A 310 4.87 -6.59 -25.65
CA GLY A 310 6.05 -6.14 -24.90
C GLY A 310 6.76 -7.22 -24.07
N LEU A 311 6.45 -8.51 -24.27
CA LEU A 311 7.06 -9.63 -23.55
C LEU A 311 7.85 -10.52 -24.53
N ASN A 312 9.15 -10.63 -24.30
CA ASN A 312 10.03 -11.50 -25.11
C ASN A 312 9.89 -12.98 -24.74
N ASP A 313 9.87 -13.29 -23.44
CA ASP A 313 9.72 -14.66 -22.91
C ASP A 313 9.17 -14.62 -21.48
N PHE A 314 8.75 -15.77 -20.95
CA PHE A 314 8.36 -15.93 -19.55
C PHE A 314 9.58 -16.24 -18.66
N PRO A 315 9.91 -15.38 -17.68
CA PRO A 315 11.02 -15.63 -16.79
C PRO A 315 10.88 -16.95 -16.03
N ALA A 316 11.99 -17.67 -15.86
CA ALA A 316 12.02 -18.88 -15.02
C ALA A 316 11.77 -18.56 -13.54
N HIS A 317 12.31 -17.43 -13.07
CA HIS A 317 12.19 -16.95 -11.70
C HIS A 317 12.05 -15.42 -11.66
N MET A 318 11.28 -14.89 -10.71
CA MET A 318 11.22 -13.45 -10.41
C MET A 318 11.90 -13.13 -9.08
N LEU A 319 12.69 -12.05 -9.07
CA LEU A 319 13.21 -11.44 -7.84
C LEU A 319 12.07 -10.86 -6.98
N MET A 320 12.35 -10.52 -5.73
CA MET A 320 11.32 -9.99 -4.83
C MET A 320 10.73 -8.66 -5.32
N SER A 321 11.58 -7.76 -5.84
CA SER A 321 11.14 -6.49 -6.41
C SER A 321 10.23 -6.70 -7.62
N ASP A 322 10.53 -7.68 -8.46
CA ASP A 322 9.70 -8.07 -9.61
C ASP A 322 8.40 -8.77 -9.18
N GLN A 323 8.42 -9.60 -8.14
CA GLN A 323 7.19 -10.11 -7.51
C GLN A 323 6.31 -8.96 -7.01
N GLY A 324 6.93 -7.89 -6.48
CA GLY A 324 6.24 -6.64 -6.15
C GLY A 324 5.64 -5.95 -7.38
N ARG A 325 6.42 -5.76 -8.45
CA ARG A 325 5.94 -5.16 -9.71
C ARG A 325 4.79 -5.96 -10.34
N PHE A 326 4.86 -7.28 -10.29
CA PHE A 326 3.77 -8.18 -10.67
C PHE A 326 2.50 -7.89 -9.86
N ALA A 327 2.61 -7.76 -8.53
CA ALA A 327 1.48 -7.45 -7.67
C ALA A 327 0.85 -6.09 -8.02
N ILE A 328 1.66 -5.06 -8.31
CA ILE A 328 1.16 -3.74 -8.72
C ILE A 328 0.49 -3.82 -10.10
N GLY A 329 1.10 -4.46 -11.08
CA GLY A 329 0.52 -4.63 -12.42
C GLY A 329 -0.82 -5.38 -12.38
N TYR A 330 -0.89 -6.44 -11.55
CA TYR A 330 -2.14 -7.15 -11.27
C TYR A 330 -3.18 -6.22 -10.66
N TYR A 331 -2.83 -5.51 -9.59
CA TYR A 331 -3.76 -4.63 -8.88
C TYR A 331 -4.30 -3.50 -9.77
N HIS A 332 -3.42 -2.78 -10.48
CA HIS A 332 -3.81 -1.73 -11.42
C HIS A 332 -4.76 -2.23 -12.51
N GLN A 333 -4.46 -3.39 -13.10
CA GLN A 333 -5.30 -3.95 -14.16
C GLN A 333 -6.66 -4.41 -13.62
N ARG A 334 -6.72 -4.95 -12.40
CA ARG A 334 -7.99 -5.27 -11.72
C ARG A 334 -8.81 -4.03 -11.46
N GLN A 335 -8.23 -2.96 -10.89
CA GLN A 335 -8.94 -1.70 -10.65
C GLN A 335 -9.47 -1.08 -11.95
N ALA A 336 -8.68 -1.10 -13.03
CA ALA A 336 -9.11 -0.60 -14.34
C ALA A 336 -10.34 -1.34 -14.92
N PHE A 337 -10.53 -2.62 -14.59
CA PHE A 337 -11.75 -3.35 -14.99
C PHE A 337 -13.00 -2.93 -14.20
N PHE A 338 -12.84 -2.43 -12.97
CA PHE A 338 -13.94 -1.94 -12.15
C PHE A 338 -14.35 -0.52 -12.55
N THR A 339 -13.40 0.41 -12.71
CA THR A 339 -13.70 1.81 -13.07
C THR A 339 -14.44 1.93 -14.40
N LYS A 340 -14.14 1.07 -15.38
CA LYS A 340 -14.87 1.04 -16.66
C LYS A 340 -16.34 0.63 -16.53
N ARG A 341 -16.75 -0.06 -15.46
CA ARG A 341 -18.16 -0.40 -15.23
C ARG A 341 -18.96 0.77 -14.66
N THR A 342 -18.36 1.62 -13.83
CA THR A 342 -19.02 2.80 -13.24
C THR A 342 -19.39 3.86 -14.27
N ASN A 343 -18.68 3.92 -15.40
CA ASN A 343 -18.95 4.87 -16.49
C ASN A 343 -19.87 4.31 -17.59
N ALA A 344 -20.41 3.09 -17.44
CA ALA A 344 -21.43 2.58 -18.36
C ALA A 344 -22.80 3.05 -17.88
N PRO A 345 -23.63 3.71 -18.72
CA PRO A 345 -24.96 4.11 -18.31
C PRO A 345 -25.78 2.87 -17.96
N GLU A 346 -26.34 2.85 -16.75
CA GLU A 346 -27.31 1.84 -16.34
C GLU A 346 -28.50 1.88 -17.30
N GLY A 347 -28.59 0.86 -18.16
CA GLY A 347 -29.76 0.66 -19.00
C GLY A 347 -30.97 0.41 -18.10
N LYS A 348 -31.81 1.43 -17.93
CA LYS A 348 -33.13 1.28 -17.32
C LYS A 348 -33.94 0.31 -18.18
N ALA A 349 -34.09 -0.92 -17.71
CA ALA A 349 -35.17 -1.79 -18.14
C ALA A 349 -36.46 -1.32 -17.46
N ASN A 350 -37.13 -0.33 -18.04
CA ASN A 350 -38.53 -0.08 -17.72
C ASN A 350 -39.37 -1.10 -18.49
N GLY A 351 -39.77 -2.17 -17.81
CA GLY A 351 -40.92 -2.96 -18.23
C GLY A 351 -42.19 -2.18 -17.90
N THR A 352 -42.79 -1.56 -18.91
CA THR A 352 -44.20 -1.16 -18.87
C THR A 352 -45.03 -2.42 -19.11
N ASP A 353 -45.61 -2.96 -18.03
CA ASP A 353 -46.80 -3.79 -18.13
C ASP A 353 -48.01 -2.86 -18.10
N ALA A 354 -48.60 -2.62 -19.27
CA ALA A 354 -49.91 -2.04 -19.41
C ALA A 354 -50.92 -3.20 -19.38
N THR A 355 -51.55 -3.44 -18.24
CA THR A 355 -52.80 -4.19 -18.20
C THR A 355 -53.93 -3.20 -18.51
N GLU A 356 -54.44 -3.31 -19.74
CA GLU A 356 -55.79 -2.91 -20.11
C GLU A 356 -56.79 -3.64 -19.20
N THR A 357 -57.65 -2.86 -18.53
CA THR A 357 -58.93 -3.35 -18.03
C THR A 357 -59.97 -2.38 -18.56
N ASP A 358 -60.76 -2.86 -19.52
CA ASP A 358 -62.02 -2.25 -19.92
C ASP A 358 -63.08 -3.36 -19.82
N GLN A 359 -64.21 -3.00 -19.20
CA GLN A 359 -65.42 -3.78 -18.84
C GLN A 359 -65.50 -4.39 -17.44
#